data_AF-A0A413G0G1-F1
#
_entry.id   AF-A0A413G0G1-F1
#
_cell.length_a   1.000
_cell.length_b   1.000
_cell.length_c   1.000
_cell.angle_alpha   90.00
_cell.angle_beta   90.00
_cell.angle_gamma   90.00
#
_symmetry.space_group_name_H-M   'P 1'
#
loop_
_entity.id
_entity.type
_entity.pdbx_description
1 polymer ?
#
loop_
_entity_poly.entity_id
_entity_poly.type
_entity_poly.pdbx_seq_one_letter_code
_entity_poly.pdbx_strand_id
1 'polypeptide(L)'
;MKKVLALLLAASAAMSVGVTALADDVNSIENETNSIVTLEDSSSEESSSSSSEESSSESSSEESSSSQESSSEPTSSEGSSSEEEADPNAEPSVLYFGADEDTGATLDDILEPGTEYKFPVTVKIGDKTVPVSDELLKTYKFSYSKVSTKGMKTFEIDDYKGVYYLYVEAKDATPTKPVDVKYNVKLVRKANNLSVFSQEVKFQYGYDEAEHDYVTGLDEGDVVEIDNSRPVITASQFNKIAKINNYKNVTLAGSDWEFTVNVTDESTKNMLSNNAGVKEILSKFDDQDFKFYNFPGRPSFSATGRVVLDVEDIVDDFDKMYTYRYADGKLYKLNATFDGDESTLSFRTNKLDTFVVTNKLIKDGTVVTEADSSDKDDEGQNNGSSNSDKNNPGTGASDMINMAVMAAIASLAGAGAIAVKKASK
;
A
#
# COMPACT_ATOMS: atom_id res chain seq x y z
N MET A 1 -4.95 18.68 -37.80
CA MET A 1 -5.94 19.76 -37.74
C MET A 1 -6.53 19.76 -36.34
N LYS A 2 -6.40 20.90 -35.64
CA LYS A 2 -6.80 21.12 -34.24
C LYS A 2 -8.32 21.32 -34.13
N LYS A 3 -8.93 20.74 -33.09
CA LYS A 3 -10.19 21.13 -32.42
C LYS A 3 -9.97 20.67 -30.97
N VAL A 4 -9.77 21.46 -29.91
CA VAL A 4 -10.35 22.72 -29.41
C VAL A 4 -11.87 22.66 -29.33
N LEU A 5 -12.36 22.26 -28.16
CA LEU A 5 -13.67 22.58 -27.58
C LEU A 5 -13.46 22.51 -26.05
N ALA A 6 -13.19 23.63 -25.37
CA ALA A 6 -14.14 24.65 -24.89
C ALA A 6 -14.81 24.26 -23.56
N LEU A 7 -14.18 24.79 -22.49
CA LEU A 7 -14.71 25.13 -21.17
C LEU A 7 -16.19 25.56 -21.22
N LEU A 8 -17.04 25.01 -20.36
CA LEU A 8 -18.38 25.58 -20.11
C LEU A 8 -18.70 25.65 -18.63
N LEU A 9 -18.74 26.91 -18.17
CA LEU A 9 -19.20 27.46 -16.91
C LEU A 9 -20.59 26.91 -16.51
N ALA A 10 -20.76 26.46 -15.27
CA ALA A 10 -22.09 26.25 -14.69
C ALA A 10 -22.28 27.15 -13.46
N ALA A 11 -23.14 28.15 -13.64
CA ALA A 11 -23.56 29.11 -12.64
C ALA A 11 -24.46 28.44 -11.58
N SER A 12 -24.25 28.83 -10.32
CA SER A 12 -25.09 28.47 -9.18
C SER A 12 -26.46 29.15 -9.30
N ALA A 13 -27.51 28.37 -9.50
CA ALA A 13 -28.90 28.79 -9.27
C ALA A 13 -29.40 28.13 -7.98
N ALA A 14 -29.42 28.91 -6.90
CA ALA A 14 -30.16 28.57 -5.70
C ALA A 14 -31.66 28.58 -6.01
N MET A 15 -32.32 27.44 -5.87
CA MET A 15 -33.78 27.38 -5.76
C MET A 15 -34.16 26.70 -4.45
N SER A 16 -34.70 27.54 -3.57
CA SER A 16 -35.40 27.16 -2.36
C SER A 16 -36.69 26.41 -2.70
N VAL A 17 -36.85 25.21 -2.16
CA VAL A 17 -38.19 24.64 -1.94
C VAL A 17 -38.19 24.09 -0.51
N GLY A 18 -38.84 24.82 0.38
CA GLY A 18 -39.14 24.35 1.71
C GLY A 18 -40.20 23.25 1.63
N VAL A 19 -39.94 22.12 2.31
CA VAL A 19 -40.96 21.13 2.62
C VAL A 19 -40.97 20.94 4.13
N THR A 20 -42.14 21.20 4.68
CA THR A 20 -42.55 21.01 6.07
C THR A 20 -42.56 19.52 6.40
N ALA A 21 -41.98 19.13 7.54
CA ALA A 21 -42.29 17.87 8.20
C ALA A 21 -42.42 18.12 9.71
N LEU A 22 -43.66 17.99 10.18
CA LEU A 22 -44.08 17.86 11.57
C LEU A 22 -44.04 16.37 11.94
N ALA A 23 -43.39 16.05 13.05
CA ALA A 23 -43.70 14.94 13.98
C ALA A 23 -42.62 14.98 15.08
N ASP A 24 -42.98 15.49 16.25
CA ASP A 24 -43.23 14.69 17.46
C ASP A 24 -41.95 14.15 18.09
N ASP A 25 -41.51 14.79 19.18
CA ASP A 25 -41.23 14.02 20.38
C ASP A 25 -41.58 14.81 21.64
N VAL A 26 -42.51 14.24 22.41
CA VAL A 26 -42.92 14.67 23.74
C VAL A 26 -42.21 13.74 24.69
N ASN A 27 -41.22 14.25 25.43
CA ASN A 27 -41.14 13.91 26.85
C ASN A 27 -40.36 14.97 27.63
N SER A 28 -41.11 15.82 28.31
CA SER A 28 -40.65 16.68 29.39
C SER A 28 -40.66 15.89 30.70
N ILE A 29 -39.53 15.81 31.40
CA ILE A 29 -39.48 15.59 32.85
C ILE A 29 -38.54 16.65 33.44
N GLU A 30 -39.19 17.60 34.12
CA GLU A 30 -38.87 18.26 35.41
C GLU A 30 -37.39 18.52 35.75
N ASN A 31 -36.91 19.78 35.81
CA ASN A 31 -37.16 20.90 36.73
C ASN A 31 -36.14 20.98 37.90
N GLU A 32 -35.84 22.23 38.29
CA GLU A 32 -35.13 22.71 39.48
C GLU A 32 -33.62 23.01 39.40
N THR A 33 -33.33 24.26 39.02
CA THR A 33 -32.66 25.31 39.82
C THR A 33 -31.34 24.99 40.55
N ASN A 34 -30.23 25.62 40.13
CA ASN A 34 -29.59 26.67 40.94
C ASN A 34 -28.55 27.48 40.16
N SER A 35 -28.70 28.80 40.23
CA SER A 35 -27.79 29.84 39.75
C SER A 35 -26.53 29.97 40.62
N ILE A 36 -25.37 30.29 40.01
CA ILE A 36 -24.50 31.36 40.52
C ILE A 36 -23.46 31.80 39.47
N VAL A 37 -23.30 33.13 39.43
CA VAL A 37 -22.46 33.96 38.58
C VAL A 37 -21.03 34.01 39.12
N THR A 38 -20.02 33.98 38.25
CA THR A 38 -18.75 34.70 38.48
C THR A 38 -18.14 35.17 37.15
N LEU A 39 -18.00 36.50 37.04
CA LEU A 39 -17.14 37.24 36.12
C LEU A 39 -15.97 37.76 36.97
N GLU A 40 -14.71 37.51 36.59
CA GLU A 40 -13.49 38.32 36.85
C GLU A 40 -12.44 37.77 35.86
N ASP A 41 -11.93 38.51 34.87
CA ASP A 41 -11.04 39.67 34.85
C ASP A 41 -9.55 39.36 35.10
N SER A 42 -8.78 40.13 34.34
CA SER A 42 -7.41 40.13 33.88
C SER A 42 -6.32 40.27 34.94
N SER A 43 -5.12 39.80 34.58
CA SER A 43 -3.77 40.31 34.94
C SER A 43 -2.78 39.23 34.45
N SER A 44 -1.56 39.43 33.96
CA SER A 44 -0.54 40.48 34.05
C SER A 44 0.62 39.95 33.15
N GLU A 45 1.30 40.70 32.28
CA GLU A 45 2.46 41.61 32.47
C GLU A 45 3.60 41.14 31.53
N GLU A 46 4.16 42.10 30.78
CA GLU A 46 5.59 42.35 30.49
C GLU A 46 6.50 41.17 30.00
N SER A 47 7.36 41.26 28.98
CA SER A 47 8.26 42.36 28.61
C SER A 47 8.76 42.20 27.17
N SER A 48 9.02 43.34 26.54
CA SER A 48 9.68 43.51 25.24
C SER A 48 11.21 43.61 25.34
N SER A 49 11.93 43.10 24.33
CA SER A 49 13.15 43.70 23.75
C SER A 49 13.38 43.03 22.38
N SER A 50 13.03 43.64 21.25
CA SER A 50 13.78 44.67 20.51
C SER A 50 15.27 44.34 20.32
N SER A 51 15.63 43.89 19.12
CA SER A 51 16.83 44.32 18.41
C SER A 51 16.62 44.00 16.93
N SER A 52 16.60 45.06 16.16
CA SER A 52 16.32 45.14 14.75
C SER A 52 17.62 45.22 13.95
N GLU A 53 17.48 44.96 12.65
CA GLU A 53 18.26 45.55 11.55
C GLU A 53 19.59 44.84 11.19
N GLU A 54 19.97 44.67 9.92
CA GLU A 54 19.45 45.02 8.61
C GLU A 54 20.32 44.24 7.59
N SER A 55 19.73 43.97 6.41
CA SER A 55 20.31 43.99 5.05
C SER A 55 21.84 43.84 4.87
N SER A 56 22.35 43.12 3.88
CA SER A 56 22.17 43.48 2.47
C SER A 56 22.86 42.45 1.53
N SER A 57 22.16 42.15 0.42
CA SER A 57 22.63 42.15 -0.98
C SER A 57 23.87 41.31 -1.41
N GLU A 58 23.67 40.34 -2.30
CA GLU A 58 24.04 40.40 -3.75
C GLU A 58 25.45 39.83 -4.01
N SER A 59 25.85 39.25 -5.14
CA SER A 59 25.24 38.73 -6.38
C SER A 59 26.43 38.12 -7.16
N SER A 60 26.20 36.98 -7.81
CA SER A 60 26.74 36.56 -9.12
C SER A 60 28.24 36.36 -9.43
N SER A 61 28.40 35.44 -10.39
CA SER A 61 29.41 35.31 -11.45
C SER A 61 30.68 34.47 -11.22
N GLU A 62 30.58 33.23 -11.74
CA GLU A 62 31.28 32.75 -12.95
C GLU A 62 32.82 32.70 -13.03
N GLU A 63 33.26 31.45 -13.26
CA GLU A 63 34.18 31.00 -14.34
C GLU A 63 35.71 30.97 -14.14
N SER A 64 36.25 29.85 -14.66
CA SER A 64 37.57 29.65 -15.29
C SER A 64 38.81 29.21 -14.50
N SER A 65 39.19 27.95 -14.76
CA SER A 65 40.52 27.41 -15.09
C SER A 65 41.70 27.55 -14.11
N SER A 66 42.27 26.41 -13.70
CA SER A 66 43.51 25.89 -14.32
C SER A 66 43.98 24.56 -13.70
N SER A 67 44.59 23.77 -14.58
CA SER A 67 45.14 22.42 -14.48
C SER A 67 46.37 22.26 -13.58
N GLN A 68 46.56 21.06 -12.99
CA GLN A 68 47.85 20.36 -13.04
C GLN A 68 47.74 18.85 -12.75
N GLU A 69 48.49 18.09 -13.54
CA GLU A 69 48.60 16.63 -13.62
C GLU A 69 49.09 15.94 -12.34
N SER A 70 48.65 14.69 -12.14
CA SER A 70 49.59 13.59 -11.92
C SER A 70 48.96 12.25 -12.30
N SER A 71 49.75 11.54 -13.10
CA SER A 71 49.58 10.24 -13.74
C SER A 71 49.52 9.07 -12.75
N SER A 72 48.82 8.01 -13.14
CA SER A 72 49.22 6.60 -12.96
C SER A 72 48.20 5.69 -13.67
N GLU A 73 48.59 5.09 -14.79
CA GLU A 73 47.94 3.91 -15.36
C GLU A 73 48.03 2.72 -14.39
N PRO A 74 47.05 1.83 -14.36
CA PRO A 74 47.36 0.43 -14.09
C PRO A 74 47.05 -0.46 -15.30
N THR A 75 48.10 -1.18 -15.66
CA THR A 75 48.21 -2.24 -16.65
C THR A 75 47.31 -3.43 -16.32
N SER A 76 46.73 -4.00 -17.38
CA SER A 76 46.10 -5.30 -17.42
C SER A 76 46.96 -6.39 -16.76
N SER A 77 46.35 -7.18 -15.89
CA SER A 77 46.83 -8.53 -15.61
C SER A 77 45.64 -9.47 -15.57
N GLU A 78 45.67 -10.43 -16.49
CA GLU A 78 44.78 -11.58 -16.52
C GLU A 78 45.09 -12.43 -15.29
N GLY A 79 44.14 -12.50 -14.36
CA GLY A 79 44.18 -13.36 -13.19
C GLY A 79 43.31 -14.58 -13.43
N SER A 80 43.98 -15.71 -13.66
CA SER A 80 43.40 -17.05 -13.71
C SER A 80 42.50 -17.29 -12.49
N SER A 81 41.21 -17.55 -12.71
CA SER A 81 40.27 -17.97 -11.68
C SER A 81 40.62 -19.40 -11.25
N SER A 82 41.44 -19.50 -10.22
CA SER A 82 41.54 -20.70 -9.40
C SER A 82 40.57 -20.54 -8.25
N GLU A 83 39.55 -21.40 -8.22
CA GLU A 83 38.68 -21.65 -7.08
C GLU A 83 39.56 -22.06 -5.91
N GLU A 84 39.97 -21.08 -5.13
CA GLU A 84 40.72 -21.29 -3.92
C GLU A 84 39.69 -21.71 -2.87
N GLU A 85 39.79 -22.95 -2.38
CA GLU A 85 38.95 -23.48 -1.31
C GLU A 85 39.02 -22.58 -0.07
N ALA A 86 37.90 -22.42 0.65
CA ALA A 86 37.90 -21.70 1.92
C ALA A 86 38.74 -22.46 2.96
N ASP A 87 39.43 -21.75 3.86
CA ASP A 87 40.14 -22.40 4.97
C ASP A 87 39.10 -23.19 5.81
N PRO A 88 39.22 -24.53 5.88
CA PRO A 88 38.23 -25.37 6.56
C PRO A 88 38.12 -25.11 8.06
N ASN A 89 39.04 -24.34 8.66
CA ASN A 89 39.04 -23.99 10.07
C ASN A 89 38.58 -22.56 10.37
N ALA A 90 38.30 -21.73 9.37
CA ALA A 90 37.83 -20.37 9.60
C ALA A 90 36.37 -20.38 10.09
N GLU A 91 36.07 -19.63 11.15
CA GLU A 91 34.72 -19.55 11.69
C GLU A 91 33.85 -18.55 10.90
N PRO A 92 32.55 -18.84 10.72
CA PRO A 92 31.59 -17.89 10.16
C PRO A 92 31.53 -16.59 10.98
N SER A 93 31.39 -15.43 10.34
CA SER A 93 31.44 -14.13 11.04
C SER A 93 30.30 -13.16 10.75
N VAL A 94 29.78 -13.12 9.51
CA VAL A 94 28.79 -12.13 9.05
C VAL A 94 27.84 -12.77 8.04
N LEU A 95 26.56 -12.40 8.07
CA LEU A 95 25.57 -12.73 7.03
C LEU A 95 25.39 -11.55 6.07
N TYR A 96 25.22 -11.89 4.80
CA TYR A 96 24.75 -10.99 3.76
C TYR A 96 23.47 -11.54 3.15
N PHE A 97 22.55 -10.64 2.86
CA PHE A 97 21.27 -10.90 2.22
C PHE A 97 21.32 -10.26 0.84
N GLY A 98 21.16 -11.06 -0.22
CA GLY A 98 21.04 -10.54 -1.58
C GLY A 98 19.66 -9.90 -1.82
N ALA A 99 19.44 -9.42 -3.03
CA ALA A 99 18.12 -8.99 -3.47
C ALA A 99 17.18 -10.19 -3.63
N ASP A 100 15.90 -9.96 -3.41
CA ASP A 100 14.83 -10.91 -3.69
C ASP A 100 14.82 -11.30 -5.18
N GLU A 101 14.68 -12.59 -5.47
CA GLU A 101 14.81 -13.10 -6.84
C GLU A 101 13.62 -12.72 -7.74
N ASP A 102 12.43 -12.56 -7.15
CA ASP A 102 11.20 -12.33 -7.89
C ASP A 102 10.94 -10.83 -8.13
N THR A 103 11.24 -10.00 -7.14
CA THR A 103 10.94 -8.56 -7.13
C THR A 103 12.17 -7.67 -7.29
N GLY A 104 13.37 -8.19 -7.01
CA GLY A 104 14.60 -7.39 -6.95
C GLY A 104 14.71 -6.49 -5.72
N ALA A 105 13.74 -6.55 -4.79
CA ALA A 105 13.76 -5.77 -3.56
C ALA A 105 14.92 -6.17 -2.65
N THR A 106 15.36 -5.25 -1.80
CA THR A 106 16.39 -5.45 -0.79
C THR A 106 15.84 -5.13 0.60
N LEU A 107 16.58 -5.50 1.65
CA LEU A 107 16.19 -5.16 3.03
C LEU A 107 16.29 -3.66 3.35
N ASP A 108 16.94 -2.88 2.48
CA ASP A 108 17.02 -1.42 2.59
C ASP A 108 15.78 -0.73 2.00
N ASP A 109 15.00 -1.44 1.17
CA ASP A 109 13.74 -0.95 0.63
C ASP A 109 12.59 -1.09 1.65
N ILE A 110 11.50 -0.35 1.42
CA ILE A 110 10.26 -0.51 2.19
C ILE A 110 9.51 -1.71 1.60
N LEU A 111 9.43 -2.80 2.38
CA LEU A 111 8.77 -4.03 1.95
C LEU A 111 7.24 -3.89 2.00
N GLU A 112 6.55 -4.44 1.01
CA GLU A 112 5.09 -4.40 0.95
C GLU A 112 4.48 -5.41 1.96
N PRO A 113 3.50 -4.97 2.77
CA PRO A 113 2.75 -5.85 3.66
C PRO A 113 2.01 -6.98 2.91
N GLY A 114 1.97 -8.19 3.48
CA GLY A 114 1.30 -9.34 2.87
C GLY A 114 2.10 -10.03 1.75
N THR A 115 3.23 -9.47 1.34
CA THR A 115 4.14 -10.05 0.35
C THR A 115 5.23 -10.86 1.04
N GLU A 116 5.47 -12.08 0.55
CA GLU A 116 6.59 -12.92 0.97
C GLU A 116 7.82 -12.61 0.12
N TYR A 117 8.91 -12.19 0.77
CA TYR A 117 10.21 -11.94 0.15
C TYR A 117 11.21 -13.03 0.53
N LYS A 118 12.10 -13.38 -0.42
CA LYS A 118 13.11 -14.44 -0.34
C LYS A 118 14.49 -13.89 -0.65
N PHE A 119 15.21 -13.48 0.39
CA PHE A 119 16.54 -12.91 0.23
C PHE A 119 17.62 -14.01 0.33
N PRO A 120 18.41 -14.29 -0.72
CA PRO A 120 19.42 -15.34 -0.69
C PRO A 120 20.49 -15.02 0.38
N VAL A 121 20.84 -16.03 1.18
CA VAL A 121 21.74 -15.85 2.34
C VAL A 121 23.13 -16.36 2.02
N THR A 122 24.11 -15.47 2.17
CA THR A 122 25.53 -15.82 2.14
C THR A 122 26.21 -15.49 3.46
N VAL A 123 27.30 -16.16 3.74
CA VAL A 123 28.04 -16.03 5.00
C VAL A 123 29.53 -15.83 4.73
N LYS A 124 30.16 -14.96 5.51
CA LYS A 124 31.61 -14.74 5.46
C LYS A 124 32.34 -15.78 6.30
N ILE A 125 33.22 -16.55 5.67
CA ILE A 125 34.10 -17.55 6.29
C ILE A 125 35.55 -17.19 5.93
N GLY A 126 36.33 -16.75 6.91
CA GLY A 126 37.64 -16.15 6.65
C GLY A 126 37.51 -14.91 5.76
N ASP A 127 38.18 -14.91 4.60
CA ASP A 127 38.12 -13.81 3.62
C ASP A 127 37.16 -14.07 2.44
N LYS A 128 36.42 -15.19 2.46
CA LYS A 128 35.51 -15.59 1.38
C LYS A 128 34.05 -15.49 1.82
N THR A 129 33.20 -15.04 0.91
CA THR A 129 31.74 -15.06 1.08
C THR A 129 31.20 -16.26 0.32
N VAL A 130 30.52 -17.15 1.01
CA VAL A 130 29.98 -18.40 0.45
C VAL A 130 28.49 -18.50 0.74
N PRO A 131 27.69 -19.14 -0.14
CA PRO A 131 26.29 -19.42 0.17
C PRO A 131 26.19 -20.31 1.41
N VAL A 132 25.15 -20.09 2.21
CA VAL A 132 24.85 -21.01 3.32
C VAL A 132 24.50 -22.37 2.71
N SER A 133 25.06 -23.44 3.28
CA SER A 133 24.91 -24.81 2.78
C SER A 133 24.51 -25.78 3.90
N ASP A 134 23.98 -26.95 3.51
CA ASP A 134 23.64 -28.02 4.45
C ASP A 134 24.84 -28.48 5.27
N GLU A 135 26.05 -28.42 4.71
CA GLU A 135 27.27 -28.80 5.42
C GLU A 135 27.56 -27.87 6.59
N LEU A 136 27.34 -26.56 6.40
CA LEU A 136 27.43 -25.59 7.47
C LEU A 136 26.34 -25.86 8.52
N LEU A 137 25.12 -26.15 8.09
CA LEU A 137 24.01 -26.41 9.02
C LEU A 137 24.03 -27.79 9.68
N LYS A 138 24.93 -28.72 9.30
CA LYS A 138 25.21 -29.91 10.12
C LYS A 138 25.84 -29.54 11.47
N THR A 139 26.69 -28.51 11.47
CA THR A 139 27.45 -28.08 12.65
C THR A 139 26.77 -26.93 13.39
N TYR A 140 26.11 -26.04 12.65
CA TYR A 140 25.50 -24.83 13.18
C TYR A 140 23.97 -24.84 13.03
N LYS A 141 23.31 -23.95 13.75
CA LYS A 141 21.89 -23.61 13.54
C LYS A 141 21.70 -22.11 13.68
N PHE A 142 20.70 -21.57 12.99
CA PHE A 142 20.27 -20.21 13.23
C PHE A 142 19.41 -20.13 14.49
N SER A 143 19.51 -19.00 15.18
CA SER A 143 18.67 -18.64 16.31
C SER A 143 18.26 -17.19 16.15
N TYR A 144 16.98 -16.92 16.34
CA TYR A 144 16.39 -15.60 16.14
C TYR A 144 15.94 -15.04 17.48
N SER A 145 16.26 -13.77 17.73
CA SER A 145 15.69 -13.03 18.85
C SER A 145 14.98 -11.79 18.36
N LYS A 146 13.73 -11.65 18.79
CA LYS A 146 12.80 -10.60 18.40
C LYS A 146 13.18 -9.31 19.15
N VAL A 147 13.57 -8.26 18.43
CA VAL A 147 13.84 -6.94 19.03
C VAL A 147 12.63 -6.01 18.79
N SER A 148 12.16 -5.93 17.55
CA SER A 148 10.89 -5.32 17.14
C SER A 148 10.25 -6.18 16.05
N THR A 149 9.05 -6.70 16.28
CA THR A 149 8.38 -7.65 15.37
C THR A 149 6.91 -7.32 15.12
N LYS A 150 6.54 -6.08 15.41
CA LYS A 150 5.15 -5.64 15.27
C LYS A 150 4.72 -5.87 13.83
N GLY A 151 3.67 -6.67 13.64
CA GLY A 151 3.11 -6.95 12.32
C GLY A 151 3.93 -7.88 11.44
N MET A 152 4.81 -8.73 11.97
CA MET A 152 5.46 -9.79 11.18
C MET A 152 4.65 -11.09 11.22
N LYS A 153 4.56 -11.76 10.07
CA LYS A 153 4.03 -13.13 9.92
C LYS A 153 5.18 -14.14 9.89
N THR A 154 6.18 -13.91 9.04
CA THR A 154 7.32 -14.82 8.85
C THR A 154 8.65 -14.05 8.91
N PHE A 155 9.64 -14.63 9.58
CA PHE A 155 11.04 -14.20 9.56
C PHE A 155 11.91 -15.40 9.92
N GLU A 156 12.41 -16.10 8.91
CA GLU A 156 13.22 -17.31 9.10
C GLU A 156 14.16 -17.56 7.92
N ILE A 157 15.24 -18.29 8.17
CA ILE A 157 16.16 -18.74 7.12
C ILE A 157 15.87 -20.21 6.89
N ASP A 158 15.45 -20.55 5.67
CA ASP A 158 15.12 -21.93 5.29
C ASP A 158 15.64 -22.27 3.89
N ASP A 159 15.68 -23.57 3.60
CA ASP A 159 16.16 -24.09 2.31
C ASP A 159 15.07 -24.03 1.24
N TYR A 160 15.47 -23.70 0.02
CA TYR A 160 14.67 -23.91 -1.18
C TYR A 160 15.57 -24.39 -2.31
N LYS A 161 15.34 -25.63 -2.74
CA LYS A 161 16.11 -26.28 -3.82
C LYS A 161 17.63 -26.25 -3.60
N GLY A 162 18.06 -26.37 -2.34
CA GLY A 162 19.47 -26.41 -1.95
C GLY A 162 20.16 -25.04 -1.81
N VAL A 163 19.40 -23.94 -1.90
CA VAL A 163 19.86 -22.58 -1.60
C VAL A 163 19.07 -22.07 -0.40
N TYR A 164 19.75 -21.43 0.55
CA TYR A 164 19.11 -20.89 1.75
C TYR A 164 18.70 -19.44 1.54
N TYR A 165 17.45 -19.14 1.92
CA TYR A 165 16.85 -17.82 1.81
C TYR A 165 16.35 -17.35 3.16
N LEU A 166 16.46 -16.05 3.41
CA LEU A 166 15.73 -15.38 4.47
C LEU A 166 14.33 -15.06 3.93
N TYR A 167 13.34 -15.76 4.47
CA TYR A 167 11.92 -15.49 4.24
C TYR A 167 11.47 -14.37 5.16
N VAL A 168 10.92 -13.31 4.57
CA VAL A 168 10.35 -12.17 5.29
C VAL A 168 8.94 -11.94 4.77
N GLU A 169 7.96 -12.00 5.67
CA GLU A 169 6.57 -11.69 5.34
C GLU A 169 5.96 -10.84 6.46
N ALA A 170 5.63 -9.59 6.16
CA ALA A 170 4.84 -8.76 7.05
C ALA A 170 3.37 -9.18 6.96
N LYS A 171 2.63 -9.08 8.07
CA LYS A 171 1.18 -9.30 8.09
C LYS A 171 0.53 -8.32 7.14
N ASP A 172 -0.52 -8.78 6.46
CA ASP A 172 -1.40 -7.92 5.67
C ASP A 172 -1.91 -6.77 6.55
N ALA A 173 -1.49 -5.56 6.19
CA ALA A 173 -1.74 -4.33 6.92
C ALA A 173 -1.49 -3.14 6.01
N THR A 174 -2.21 -2.05 6.22
CA THR A 174 -2.07 -0.81 5.45
C THR A 174 -1.68 0.35 6.34
N PRO A 175 -0.44 0.36 6.87
CA PRO A 175 0.00 1.45 7.71
C PRO A 175 0.10 2.75 6.90
N THR A 176 -0.06 3.88 7.59
CA THR A 176 0.14 5.22 7.02
C THR A 176 1.57 5.73 7.18
N LYS A 177 2.46 4.92 7.77
CA LYS A 177 3.88 5.19 7.98
C LYS A 177 4.63 3.87 7.94
N PRO A 178 5.84 3.80 7.36
CA PRO A 178 6.68 2.62 7.44
C PRO A 178 6.91 2.18 8.89
N VAL A 179 6.94 0.86 9.11
CA VAL A 179 7.13 0.25 10.43
C VAL A 179 8.53 -0.37 10.48
N ASP A 180 9.32 0.09 11.45
CA ASP A 180 10.65 -0.47 11.71
C ASP A 180 10.58 -1.87 12.35
N VAL A 181 11.23 -2.83 11.70
CA VAL A 181 11.38 -4.19 12.18
C VAL A 181 12.85 -4.47 12.46
N LYS A 182 13.09 -5.16 13.58
CA LYS A 182 14.44 -5.47 14.07
C LYS A 182 14.49 -6.90 14.58
N TYR A 183 15.35 -7.70 13.98
CA TYR A 183 15.67 -9.04 14.45
C TYR A 183 17.16 -9.13 14.76
N ASN A 184 17.49 -9.91 15.77
CA ASN A 184 18.86 -10.32 16.00
C ASN A 184 19.01 -11.79 15.60
N VAL A 185 19.81 -12.03 14.57
CA VAL A 185 20.10 -13.34 13.99
C VAL A 185 21.45 -13.81 14.53
N LYS A 186 21.46 -15.00 15.13
CA LYS A 186 22.66 -15.64 15.67
C LYS A 186 22.91 -16.93 14.94
N LEU A 187 24.17 -17.18 14.60
CA LEU A 187 24.63 -18.52 14.24
C LEU A 187 25.20 -19.17 15.49
N VAL A 188 24.66 -20.32 15.89
CA VAL A 188 25.07 -21.02 17.11
C VAL A 188 25.53 -22.44 16.78
N ARG A 189 26.54 -22.93 17.49
CA ARG A 189 27.02 -24.32 17.35
C ARG A 189 26.01 -25.29 17.93
N LYS A 190 25.67 -26.35 17.21
CA LYS A 190 24.75 -27.39 17.71
C LYS A 190 25.34 -28.16 18.90
N ALA A 191 26.66 -28.39 18.91
CA ALA A 191 27.33 -29.20 19.93
C ALA A 191 27.25 -28.62 21.35
N ASN A 192 27.29 -27.29 21.50
CA ASN A 192 27.37 -26.63 22.81
C ASN A 192 26.47 -25.38 22.95
N ASN A 193 25.67 -25.05 21.92
CA ASN A 193 24.82 -23.87 21.86
C ASN A 193 25.55 -22.53 22.07
N LEU A 194 26.87 -22.49 21.88
CA LEU A 194 27.62 -21.24 21.91
C LEU A 194 27.41 -20.47 20.59
N SER A 195 27.17 -19.17 20.71
CA SER A 195 27.09 -18.25 19.58
C SER A 195 28.45 -18.13 18.91
N VAL A 196 28.48 -18.29 17.60
CA VAL A 196 29.65 -18.00 16.76
C VAL A 196 29.68 -16.49 16.48
N PHE A 197 28.57 -15.96 16.00
CA PHE A 197 28.36 -14.53 15.84
C PHE A 197 26.88 -14.17 16.04
N SER A 198 26.61 -12.87 16.10
CA SER A 198 25.29 -12.28 16.27
C SER A 198 25.22 -11.00 15.45
N GLN A 199 24.21 -10.88 14.59
CA GLN A 199 23.99 -9.73 13.72
C GLN A 199 22.58 -9.19 13.90
N GLU A 200 22.46 -7.86 13.92
CA GLU A 200 21.17 -7.18 13.90
C GLU A 200 20.76 -6.94 12.44
N VAL A 201 19.56 -7.40 12.08
CA VAL A 201 18.91 -7.21 10.79
C VAL A 201 17.78 -6.22 10.99
N LYS A 202 17.84 -5.11 10.25
CA LYS A 202 16.85 -4.04 10.26
C LYS A 202 16.27 -3.89 8.87
N PHE A 203 14.96 -3.70 8.81
CA PHE A 203 14.24 -3.40 7.58
C PHE A 203 12.93 -2.69 7.94
N GLN A 204 12.27 -2.14 6.93
CA GLN A 204 10.98 -1.49 7.08
C GLN A 204 9.94 -2.21 6.22
N TYR A 205 8.69 -2.18 6.65
CA TYR A 205 7.56 -2.52 5.79
C TYR A 205 6.51 -1.41 5.82
N GLY A 206 5.74 -1.28 4.74
CA GLY A 206 4.68 -0.29 4.63
C GLY A 206 4.54 0.20 3.20
N TYR A 207 4.24 1.48 3.06
CA TYR A 207 3.97 2.13 1.78
C TYR A 207 4.65 3.48 1.73
N ASP A 208 5.12 3.84 0.55
CA ASP A 208 5.70 5.15 0.29
C ASP A 208 4.65 6.27 0.26
N GLU A 209 5.11 7.46 0.62
CA GLU A 209 4.35 8.69 0.48
C GLU A 209 4.33 9.15 -0.97
N ALA A 210 3.21 9.74 -1.39
CA ALA A 210 3.06 10.36 -2.70
C ALA A 210 4.20 11.36 -2.96
N GLU A 211 4.64 11.48 -4.21
CA GLU A 211 5.79 12.31 -4.53
C GLU A 211 5.57 13.78 -4.17
N HIS A 212 6.59 14.39 -3.54
CA HIS A 212 6.52 15.79 -3.18
C HIS A 212 6.32 16.66 -4.42
N ASP A 213 7.14 16.43 -5.46
CA ASP A 213 7.15 17.21 -6.69
C ASP A 213 5.81 17.10 -7.42
N TYR A 214 5.22 15.90 -7.47
CA TYR A 214 3.87 15.68 -7.98
C TYR A 214 2.85 16.60 -7.28
N VAL A 215 2.76 16.56 -5.94
CA VAL A 215 1.82 17.39 -5.18
C VAL A 215 2.12 18.89 -5.34
N THR A 216 3.39 19.27 -5.55
CA THR A 216 3.76 20.67 -5.77
C THR A 216 3.42 21.21 -7.15
N GLY A 217 3.34 20.33 -8.15
CA GLY A 217 3.10 20.66 -9.54
C GLY A 217 1.63 20.71 -9.94
N LEU A 218 0.72 20.40 -9.01
CA LEU A 218 -0.73 20.47 -9.23
C LEU A 218 -1.21 21.93 -9.39
N ASP A 219 -2.12 22.13 -10.33
CA ASP A 219 -2.86 23.37 -10.56
C ASP A 219 -4.28 23.31 -9.95
N GLU A 220 -4.96 24.46 -9.85
CA GLU A 220 -6.36 24.51 -9.37
C GLU A 220 -7.28 23.70 -10.31
N GLY A 221 -8.06 22.79 -9.72
CA GLY A 221 -9.00 21.95 -10.44
C GLY A 221 -8.42 20.63 -10.98
N ASP A 222 -7.12 20.39 -10.80
CA ASP A 222 -6.49 19.13 -11.20
C ASP A 222 -7.04 17.94 -10.40
N VAL A 223 -7.08 16.80 -11.07
CA VAL A 223 -7.34 15.49 -10.45
C VAL A 223 -6.06 15.01 -9.79
N VAL A 224 -6.17 14.60 -8.53
CA VAL A 224 -5.06 13.99 -7.79
C VAL A 224 -5.08 12.49 -8.03
N GLU A 225 -4.25 12.04 -8.95
CA GLU A 225 -4.02 10.64 -9.26
C GLU A 225 -3.30 9.94 -8.09
N ILE A 226 -3.81 8.77 -7.72
CA ILE A 226 -3.31 7.92 -6.66
C ILE A 226 -2.55 6.76 -7.30
N ASP A 227 -1.24 6.74 -7.08
CA ASP A 227 -0.40 5.61 -7.44
C ASP A 227 -0.35 4.61 -6.27
N ASN A 228 -0.69 3.36 -6.54
CA ASN A 228 -0.61 2.28 -5.55
C ASN A 228 0.83 1.95 -5.12
N SER A 229 1.85 2.36 -5.87
CA SER A 229 3.25 2.27 -5.43
C SER A 229 3.59 3.30 -4.35
N ARG A 230 2.84 4.42 -4.28
CA ARG A 230 3.04 5.52 -3.32
C ARG A 230 1.70 6.06 -2.79
N PRO A 231 0.86 5.21 -2.17
CA PRO A 231 -0.55 5.51 -1.92
C PRO A 231 -0.78 6.42 -0.70
N VAL A 232 0.26 6.76 0.06
CA VAL A 232 0.12 7.53 1.30
C VAL A 232 0.14 9.03 1.00
N ILE A 233 -0.97 9.71 1.32
CA ILE A 233 -1.03 11.18 1.30
C ILE A 233 -0.93 11.68 2.74
N THR A 234 0.10 12.47 3.01
CA THR A 234 0.33 13.08 4.32
C THR A 234 -0.64 14.22 4.61
N ALA A 235 -0.80 14.54 5.90
CA ALA A 235 -1.59 15.69 6.32
C ALA A 235 -1.05 17.02 5.75
N SER A 236 0.27 17.13 5.56
CA SER A 236 0.89 18.30 4.93
C SER A 236 0.53 18.40 3.45
N GLN A 237 0.57 17.27 2.73
CA GLN A 237 0.17 17.20 1.34
C GLN A 237 -1.31 17.51 1.15
N PHE A 238 -2.21 16.94 1.96
CA PHE A 238 -3.63 17.30 1.92
C PHE A 238 -3.87 18.79 2.12
N ASN A 239 -3.20 19.41 3.09
CA ASN A 239 -3.31 20.85 3.31
C ASN A 239 -2.78 21.67 2.12
N LYS A 240 -1.74 21.18 1.43
CA LYS A 240 -1.22 21.83 0.22
C LYS A 240 -2.21 21.70 -0.94
N ILE A 241 -2.75 20.51 -1.16
CA ILE A 241 -3.78 20.22 -2.17
C ILE A 241 -5.02 21.09 -1.92
N ALA A 242 -5.49 21.17 -0.67
CA ALA A 242 -6.62 22.03 -0.28
C ALA A 242 -6.34 23.50 -0.62
N LYS A 243 -5.15 24.01 -0.31
CA LYS A 243 -4.76 25.40 -0.63
C LYS A 243 -4.72 25.68 -2.12
N ILE A 244 -4.12 24.79 -2.92
CA ILE A 244 -4.07 24.89 -4.39
C ILE A 244 -5.49 24.98 -4.95
N ASN A 245 -6.42 24.17 -4.43
CA ASN A 245 -7.80 24.15 -4.88
C ASN A 245 -8.74 25.12 -4.13
N ASN A 246 -8.19 26.18 -3.52
CA ASN A 246 -8.97 27.21 -2.81
C ASN A 246 -9.94 26.66 -1.75
N TYR A 247 -9.54 25.59 -1.06
CA TYR A 247 -10.30 24.86 -0.03
C TYR A 247 -11.64 24.29 -0.53
N LYS A 248 -11.83 24.18 -1.86
CA LYS A 248 -12.97 23.51 -2.48
C LYS A 248 -12.72 21.99 -2.56
N ASN A 249 -13.75 21.25 -2.94
CA ASN A 249 -13.64 19.81 -3.14
C ASN A 249 -12.63 19.49 -4.25
N VAL A 250 -11.79 18.50 -3.99
CA VAL A 250 -10.78 17.95 -4.89
C VAL A 250 -11.20 16.54 -5.29
N THR A 251 -10.90 16.13 -6.52
CA THR A 251 -11.07 14.76 -6.97
C THR A 251 -9.77 13.98 -6.76
N LEU A 252 -9.83 12.93 -5.94
CA LEU A 252 -8.79 11.91 -5.84
C LEU A 252 -9.19 10.76 -6.79
N ALA A 253 -8.28 10.23 -7.60
CA ALA A 253 -8.61 9.18 -8.56
C ALA A 253 -7.60 8.04 -8.53
N GLY A 254 -8.08 6.79 -8.53
CA GLY A 254 -7.28 5.61 -8.84
C GLY A 254 -7.62 5.06 -10.23
N SER A 255 -7.25 3.81 -10.50
CA SER A 255 -7.53 3.17 -11.80
C SER A 255 -9.02 3.16 -12.16
N ASP A 256 -9.88 2.70 -11.24
CA ASP A 256 -11.29 2.41 -11.53
C ASP A 256 -12.26 3.21 -10.63
N TRP A 257 -11.77 4.26 -9.97
CA TRP A 257 -12.57 5.03 -9.02
C TRP A 257 -12.14 6.49 -8.94
N GLU A 258 -13.11 7.34 -8.65
CA GLU A 258 -12.90 8.74 -8.27
C GLU A 258 -13.60 9.06 -6.95
N PHE A 259 -13.01 9.95 -6.17
CA PHE A 259 -13.58 10.47 -4.94
C PHE A 259 -13.42 11.99 -4.86
N THR A 260 -14.52 12.71 -5.10
CA THR A 260 -14.56 14.17 -4.98
C THR A 260 -14.98 14.58 -3.57
N VAL A 261 -14.07 15.15 -2.80
CA VAL A 261 -14.26 15.48 -1.38
C VAL A 261 -13.49 16.73 -0.95
N ASN A 262 -13.91 17.37 0.14
CA ASN A 262 -13.08 18.39 0.78
C ASN A 262 -11.96 17.71 1.58
N VAL A 263 -10.71 18.13 1.34
CA VAL A 263 -9.51 17.56 1.97
C VAL A 263 -8.82 18.52 2.95
N THR A 264 -9.49 19.59 3.37
CA THR A 264 -8.96 20.57 4.32
C THR A 264 -8.76 19.92 5.68
N ASP A 265 -7.60 20.17 6.31
CA ASP A 265 -7.26 19.66 7.65
C ASP A 265 -7.36 18.13 7.80
N GLU A 266 -7.22 17.38 6.71
CA GLU A 266 -7.26 15.92 6.76
C GLU A 266 -5.97 15.34 7.36
N SER A 267 -6.14 14.25 8.11
CA SER A 267 -5.02 13.45 8.62
C SER A 267 -4.33 12.69 7.48
N THR A 268 -3.16 12.11 7.77
CA THR A 268 -2.49 11.21 6.81
C THR A 268 -3.36 9.99 6.51
N LYS A 269 -3.52 9.65 5.24
CA LYS A 269 -4.34 8.51 4.79
C LYS A 269 -3.56 7.66 3.82
N ASN A 270 -3.77 6.34 3.92
CA ASN A 270 -3.32 5.40 2.92
C ASN A 270 -4.49 5.15 1.97
N MET A 271 -4.31 5.51 0.70
CA MET A 271 -5.32 5.47 -0.35
C MET A 271 -5.20 4.22 -1.25
N LEU A 272 -4.41 3.22 -0.82
CA LEU A 272 -4.21 1.98 -1.56
C LEU A 272 -5.57 1.38 -1.94
N SER A 273 -5.69 1.00 -3.21
CA SER A 273 -6.91 0.43 -3.75
C SER A 273 -6.64 -0.76 -4.65
N ASN A 274 -7.55 -1.72 -4.70
CA ASN A 274 -7.48 -2.85 -5.62
C ASN A 274 -8.88 -3.43 -5.87
N ASN A 275 -8.98 -4.34 -6.83
CA ASN A 275 -10.24 -5.01 -7.20
C ASN A 275 -10.24 -6.50 -6.83
N ALA A 276 -9.38 -6.91 -5.89
CA ALA A 276 -9.27 -8.30 -5.48
C ALA A 276 -10.59 -8.85 -4.92
N GLY A 277 -10.89 -10.12 -5.20
CA GLY A 277 -12.08 -10.77 -4.69
C GLY A 277 -12.06 -10.91 -3.17
N VAL A 278 -13.18 -10.62 -2.51
CA VAL A 278 -13.35 -10.89 -1.07
C VAL A 278 -13.83 -12.34 -0.90
N LYS A 279 -12.95 -13.19 -0.39
CA LYS A 279 -13.15 -14.64 -0.31
C LYS A 279 -14.46 -15.03 0.35
N GLU A 280 -14.85 -14.36 1.43
CA GLU A 280 -16.05 -14.62 2.20
C GLU A 280 -17.33 -14.34 1.40
N ILE A 281 -17.31 -13.28 0.57
CA ILE A 281 -18.42 -12.91 -0.30
C ILE A 281 -18.54 -13.94 -1.42
N LEU A 282 -17.42 -14.24 -2.10
CA LEU A 282 -17.38 -15.22 -3.19
C LEU A 282 -17.80 -16.62 -2.73
N SER A 283 -17.40 -17.03 -1.53
CA SER A 283 -17.76 -18.34 -0.97
C SER A 283 -19.22 -18.44 -0.58
N LYS A 284 -19.83 -17.33 -0.16
CA LYS A 284 -21.23 -17.29 0.30
C LYS A 284 -22.23 -17.16 -0.86
N PHE A 285 -21.80 -16.55 -1.95
CA PHE A 285 -22.62 -16.27 -3.13
C PHE A 285 -21.92 -16.82 -4.38
N ASP A 286 -21.78 -18.14 -4.44
CA ASP A 286 -21.10 -18.85 -5.53
C ASP A 286 -21.84 -18.78 -6.88
N ASP A 287 -23.11 -18.38 -6.86
CA ASP A 287 -23.97 -18.24 -8.02
C ASP A 287 -24.04 -16.80 -8.57
N GLN A 288 -23.16 -15.90 -8.10
CA GLN A 288 -23.20 -14.46 -8.40
C GLN A 288 -21.88 -13.94 -8.92
N ASP A 289 -21.98 -12.98 -9.82
CA ASP A 289 -20.84 -12.25 -10.35
C ASP A 289 -20.64 -10.96 -9.55
N PHE A 290 -19.37 -10.59 -9.35
CA PHE A 290 -18.98 -9.47 -8.51
C PHE A 290 -17.84 -8.68 -9.13
N LYS A 291 -17.93 -7.34 -9.03
CA LYS A 291 -16.79 -6.42 -9.16
C LYS A 291 -16.53 -5.78 -7.80
N PHE A 292 -15.27 -5.77 -7.38
CA PHE A 292 -14.84 -5.25 -6.09
C PHE A 292 -14.03 -3.97 -6.26
N TYR A 293 -14.14 -3.07 -5.29
CA TYR A 293 -13.31 -1.87 -5.13
C TYR A 293 -12.93 -1.80 -3.67
N ASN A 294 -11.75 -2.30 -3.35
CA ASN A 294 -11.27 -2.42 -1.98
C ASN A 294 -10.36 -1.25 -1.65
N PHE A 295 -10.57 -0.70 -0.46
CA PHE A 295 -9.66 0.25 0.16
C PHE A 295 -9.19 -0.33 1.49
N PRO A 296 -8.11 -1.15 1.51
CA PRO A 296 -7.71 -1.86 2.72
C PRO A 296 -7.28 -0.92 3.85
N GLY A 297 -6.78 0.28 3.49
CA GLY A 297 -6.52 1.41 4.41
C GLY A 297 -7.73 1.97 5.13
N ARG A 298 -8.94 1.68 4.62
CA ARG A 298 -10.24 2.16 5.11
C ARG A 298 -10.26 3.66 5.46
N PRO A 299 -9.77 4.55 4.58
CA PRO A 299 -9.64 5.96 4.91
C PRO A 299 -11.02 6.59 5.16
N SER A 300 -11.12 7.32 6.27
CA SER A 300 -12.29 8.12 6.62
C SER A 300 -11.95 9.60 6.52
N PHE A 301 -12.86 10.37 5.95
CA PHE A 301 -12.77 11.80 5.75
C PHE A 301 -13.76 12.53 6.67
N SER A 302 -13.43 13.78 7.00
CA SER A 302 -14.28 14.67 7.78
C SER A 302 -15.55 15.05 6.99
N ALA A 303 -15.40 15.29 5.68
CA ALA A 303 -16.48 15.65 4.78
C ALA A 303 -17.06 14.42 4.04
N THR A 304 -18.35 14.49 3.69
CA THR A 304 -18.99 13.51 2.80
C THR A 304 -18.76 13.89 1.33
N GLY A 305 -18.00 13.06 0.62
CA GLY A 305 -17.71 13.22 -0.80
C GLY A 305 -18.66 12.45 -1.71
N ARG A 306 -18.41 12.57 -3.02
CA ARG A 306 -19.03 11.77 -4.08
C ARG A 306 -18.00 10.73 -4.54
N VAL A 307 -18.36 9.45 -4.49
CA VAL A 307 -17.61 8.36 -5.10
C VAL A 307 -18.19 8.08 -6.48
N VAL A 308 -17.33 7.82 -7.45
CA VAL A 308 -17.64 7.31 -8.78
C VAL A 308 -16.84 6.03 -8.98
N LEU A 309 -17.48 4.96 -9.41
CA LEU A 309 -16.86 3.67 -9.72
C LEU A 309 -17.03 3.39 -11.21
N ASP A 310 -15.93 3.05 -11.88
CA ASP A 310 -15.93 2.63 -13.29
C ASP A 310 -16.43 1.18 -13.40
N VAL A 311 -17.48 0.95 -14.17
CA VAL A 311 -18.11 -0.36 -14.41
C VAL A 311 -18.14 -0.75 -15.88
N GLU A 312 -17.30 -0.15 -16.74
CA GLU A 312 -17.27 -0.40 -18.18
C GLU A 312 -17.09 -1.89 -18.52
N ASP A 313 -16.26 -2.61 -17.75
CA ASP A 313 -15.97 -4.04 -17.94
C ASP A 313 -17.14 -4.99 -17.62
N ILE A 314 -18.16 -4.54 -16.88
CA ILE A 314 -19.29 -5.37 -16.44
C ILE A 314 -20.65 -4.88 -16.97
N VAL A 315 -20.69 -3.74 -17.65
CA VAL A 315 -21.95 -3.10 -18.07
C VAL A 315 -22.77 -3.95 -19.04
N ASP A 316 -22.08 -4.69 -19.92
CA ASP A 316 -22.72 -5.56 -20.90
C ASP A 316 -23.18 -6.91 -20.31
N ASP A 317 -22.58 -7.33 -19.20
CA ASP A 317 -22.86 -8.61 -18.55
C ASP A 317 -23.96 -8.50 -17.48
N PHE A 318 -24.13 -7.30 -16.89
CA PHE A 318 -25.02 -7.10 -15.75
C PHE A 318 -26.32 -6.41 -16.18
N ASP A 319 -27.40 -7.19 -16.31
CA ASP A 319 -28.76 -6.66 -16.54
C ASP A 319 -29.18 -5.60 -15.51
N LYS A 320 -28.70 -5.76 -14.27
CA LYS A 320 -28.92 -4.86 -13.14
C LYS A 320 -27.68 -4.78 -12.28
N MET A 321 -27.34 -3.57 -11.82
CA MET A 321 -26.24 -3.36 -10.91
C MET A 321 -26.75 -3.03 -9.51
N TYR A 322 -26.36 -3.85 -8.54
CA TYR A 322 -26.61 -3.60 -7.13
C TYR A 322 -25.29 -3.29 -6.42
N THR A 323 -25.20 -2.12 -5.81
CA THR A 323 -23.99 -1.66 -5.11
C THR A 323 -24.13 -1.84 -3.60
N TYR A 324 -23.08 -2.35 -2.96
CA TYR A 324 -23.01 -2.54 -1.52
C TYR A 324 -21.70 -2.00 -0.96
N ARG A 325 -21.72 -1.60 0.30
CA ARG A 325 -20.54 -1.40 1.13
C ARG A 325 -20.37 -2.62 2.03
N TYR A 326 -19.21 -3.26 1.96
CA TYR A 326 -18.81 -4.31 2.87
C TYR A 326 -18.02 -3.72 4.03
N ALA A 327 -18.58 -3.82 5.25
CA ALA A 327 -17.94 -3.33 6.46
C ALA A 327 -18.34 -4.22 7.64
N ASP A 328 -17.36 -4.54 8.50
CA ASP A 328 -17.56 -5.30 9.74
C ASP A 328 -18.30 -6.63 9.53
N GLY A 329 -17.93 -7.35 8.46
CA GLY A 329 -18.55 -8.63 8.11
C GLY A 329 -20.00 -8.52 7.66
N LYS A 330 -20.44 -7.36 7.16
CA LYS A 330 -21.82 -7.14 6.67
C LYS A 330 -21.85 -6.35 5.38
N LEU A 331 -22.80 -6.70 4.51
CA LEU A 331 -23.12 -5.97 3.28
C LEU A 331 -24.26 -4.99 3.53
N TYR A 332 -23.99 -3.71 3.31
CA TYR A 332 -24.97 -2.62 3.39
C TYR A 332 -25.26 -2.11 2.00
N LYS A 333 -26.52 -2.16 1.57
CA LYS A 333 -26.94 -1.71 0.25
C LYS A 333 -26.75 -0.19 0.15
N LEU A 334 -26.11 0.25 -0.94
CA LEU A 334 -25.94 1.66 -1.26
C LEU A 334 -27.00 2.10 -2.27
N ASN A 335 -27.41 3.35 -2.16
CA ASN A 335 -28.21 4.01 -3.19
C ASN A 335 -27.27 4.65 -4.21
N ALA A 336 -26.81 3.85 -5.18
CA ALA A 336 -25.95 4.30 -6.27
C ALA A 336 -26.78 4.66 -7.51
N THR A 337 -26.36 5.71 -8.20
CA THR A 337 -26.93 6.14 -9.49
C THR A 337 -26.01 5.69 -10.61
N PHE A 338 -26.55 4.93 -11.55
CA PHE A 338 -25.85 4.50 -12.75
C PHE A 338 -25.93 5.59 -13.84
N ASP A 339 -24.79 5.89 -14.45
CA ASP A 339 -24.65 6.73 -15.63
C ASP A 339 -24.20 5.84 -16.80
N GLY A 340 -25.09 5.63 -17.77
CA GLY A 340 -24.84 4.74 -18.90
C GLY A 340 -24.02 5.35 -20.02
N ASP A 341 -23.89 6.69 -20.06
CA ASP A 341 -23.06 7.35 -21.07
C ASP A 341 -21.57 7.26 -20.68
N GLU A 342 -21.28 7.34 -19.39
CA GLU A 342 -19.93 7.24 -18.82
C GLU A 342 -19.60 5.83 -18.29
N SER A 343 -20.56 4.91 -18.28
CA SER A 343 -20.44 3.57 -17.66
C SER A 343 -19.94 3.61 -16.21
N THR A 344 -20.56 4.47 -15.38
CA THR A 344 -20.16 4.64 -13.97
C THR A 344 -21.30 4.48 -12.98
N LEU A 345 -20.95 4.12 -11.74
CA LEU A 345 -21.85 4.14 -10.58
C LEU A 345 -21.41 5.21 -9.59
N SER A 346 -22.34 6.07 -9.16
CA SER A 346 -22.02 7.15 -8.21
C SER A 346 -22.89 7.15 -6.95
N PHE A 347 -22.27 7.43 -5.81
CA PHE A 347 -22.94 7.54 -4.50
C PHE A 347 -22.17 8.49 -3.57
N ARG A 348 -22.67 8.72 -2.36
CA ARG A 348 -22.03 9.60 -1.37
C ARG A 348 -21.61 8.84 -0.12
N THR A 349 -20.41 9.12 0.37
CA THR A 349 -19.85 8.56 1.59
C THR A 349 -18.71 9.45 2.10
N ASN A 350 -18.36 9.32 3.37
CA ASN A 350 -17.12 9.88 3.93
C ASN A 350 -16.10 8.79 4.28
N LYS A 351 -16.39 7.53 3.96
CA LYS A 351 -15.52 6.37 4.20
C LYS A 351 -15.34 5.61 2.90
N LEU A 352 -14.09 5.33 2.55
CA LEU A 352 -13.75 4.38 1.51
C LEU A 352 -13.47 3.04 2.21
N ASP A 353 -14.43 2.14 2.16
CA ASP A 353 -14.32 0.77 2.70
C ASP A 353 -14.14 -0.20 1.52
N THR A 354 -14.69 -1.41 1.57
CA THR A 354 -14.86 -2.22 0.35
C THR A 354 -16.22 -1.91 -0.27
N PHE A 355 -16.25 -1.60 -1.56
CA PHE A 355 -17.48 -1.51 -2.36
C PHE A 355 -17.59 -2.69 -3.30
N VAL A 356 -18.82 -3.18 -3.48
CA VAL A 356 -19.12 -4.38 -4.24
C VAL A 356 -20.27 -4.10 -5.18
N VAL A 357 -20.11 -4.43 -6.45
CA VAL A 357 -21.16 -4.38 -7.47
C VAL A 357 -21.50 -5.80 -7.89
N THR A 358 -22.77 -6.15 -7.96
CA THR A 358 -23.24 -7.49 -8.35
C THR A 358 -24.51 -7.46 -9.19
N ASN A 359 -24.73 -8.52 -9.95
CA ASN A 359 -25.88 -8.72 -10.82
C ASN A 359 -27.15 -9.19 -10.09
N LYS A 360 -27.06 -9.67 -8.84
CA LYS A 360 -28.22 -10.12 -8.06
C LYS A 360 -28.42 -9.34 -6.77
N LEU A 361 -29.67 -9.25 -6.34
CA LEU A 361 -30.02 -8.53 -5.12
C LEU A 361 -29.66 -9.36 -3.88
N ILE A 362 -28.85 -8.77 -3.01
CA ILE A 362 -28.54 -9.26 -1.66
C ILE A 362 -29.36 -8.44 -0.66
N LYS A 363 -29.90 -9.11 0.36
CA LYS A 363 -30.66 -8.43 1.41
C LYS A 363 -29.74 -7.46 2.17
N ASP A 364 -30.20 -6.25 2.41
CA ASP A 364 -29.47 -5.26 3.20
C ASP A 364 -29.16 -5.78 4.62
N GLY A 365 -27.95 -5.51 5.10
CA GLY A 365 -27.46 -5.98 6.39
C GLY A 365 -27.09 -7.47 6.45
N THR A 366 -26.96 -8.14 5.29
CA THR A 366 -26.56 -9.56 5.26
C THR A 366 -25.18 -9.72 5.86
N VAL A 367 -25.07 -10.61 6.85
CA VAL A 367 -23.79 -10.97 7.47
C VAL A 367 -23.02 -11.86 6.53
N VAL A 368 -21.77 -11.51 6.26
CA VAL A 368 -20.80 -12.25 5.48
C VAL A 368 -19.52 -12.27 6.30
N THR A 369 -19.25 -13.38 6.96
CA THR A 369 -18.03 -13.60 7.74
C THR A 369 -17.39 -14.87 7.22
N GLU A 370 -16.08 -15.02 7.42
CA GLU A 370 -15.42 -16.31 7.27
C GLU A 370 -16.27 -17.33 8.05
N ALA A 371 -16.72 -18.38 7.36
CA ALA A 371 -17.28 -19.49 8.08
C ALA A 371 -16.14 -19.99 8.96
N ASP A 372 -16.27 -19.85 10.29
CA ASP A 372 -15.45 -20.64 11.19
C ASP A 372 -15.49 -22.06 10.61
N SER A 373 -14.33 -22.56 10.20
CA SER A 373 -14.14 -23.99 10.06
C SER A 373 -14.26 -24.52 11.47
N SER A 374 -15.51 -24.62 11.95
CA SER A 374 -15.83 -25.33 13.15
C SER A 374 -15.40 -26.74 12.84
N ASP A 375 -14.25 -27.13 13.40
CA ASP A 375 -13.95 -28.51 13.76
C ASP A 375 -15.19 -29.05 14.47
N LYS A 376 -16.08 -29.61 13.65
CA LYS A 376 -17.02 -30.61 14.10
C LYS A 376 -16.28 -31.91 13.92
N ASP A 377 -15.52 -32.25 14.95
CA ASP A 377 -15.39 -33.64 15.35
C ASP A 377 -16.80 -34.21 15.48
N ASP A 378 -17.28 -34.87 14.42
CA ASP A 378 -18.20 -35.99 14.59
C ASP A 378 -18.05 -36.99 13.44
N GLU A 379 -18.16 -38.24 13.83
CA GLU A 379 -17.63 -39.42 13.20
C GLU A 379 -18.37 -39.82 11.90
N GLY A 380 -17.59 -40.23 10.91
CA GLY A 380 -17.90 -41.37 10.02
C GLY A 380 -19.09 -41.25 9.07
N GLN A 381 -18.81 -41.08 7.77
CA GLN A 381 -19.15 -42.12 6.79
C GLN A 381 -18.52 -41.88 5.41
N ASN A 382 -18.25 -43.01 4.76
CA ASN A 382 -17.40 -43.22 3.61
C ASN A 382 -18.18 -43.12 2.28
N ASN A 383 -17.47 -42.62 1.27
CA ASN A 383 -17.53 -42.97 -0.15
C ASN A 383 -18.60 -42.37 -1.09
N GLY A 384 -18.13 -41.75 -2.17
CA GLY A 384 -18.95 -41.31 -3.30
C GLY A 384 -18.21 -40.39 -4.28
N SER A 385 -17.21 -40.91 -4.98
CA SER A 385 -16.59 -40.27 -6.15
C SER A 385 -17.59 -40.12 -7.31
N SER A 386 -17.70 -38.91 -7.89
CA SER A 386 -18.00 -38.74 -9.31
C SER A 386 -17.69 -37.31 -9.80
N ASN A 387 -16.58 -37.25 -10.54
CA ASN A 387 -16.23 -36.46 -11.72
C ASN A 387 -16.81 -35.06 -12.02
N SER A 388 -15.83 -34.19 -12.31
CA SER A 388 -15.76 -33.05 -13.21
C SER A 388 -16.81 -32.93 -14.34
N ASP A 389 -17.23 -31.68 -14.58
CA ASP A 389 -17.17 -30.99 -15.89
C ASP A 389 -18.13 -29.80 -15.88
N LYS A 390 -17.68 -28.61 -15.44
CA LYS A 390 -18.29 -27.33 -15.85
C LYS A 390 -17.21 -26.25 -15.95
N ASN A 391 -16.75 -26.06 -17.19
CA ASN A 391 -15.94 -24.92 -17.59
C ASN A 391 -16.71 -23.63 -17.33
N ASN A 392 -16.12 -22.75 -16.52
CA ASN A 392 -16.45 -21.33 -16.49
C ASN A 392 -15.81 -20.66 -17.72
N PRO A 393 -16.58 -20.06 -18.65
CA PRO A 393 -15.99 -19.38 -19.78
C PRO A 393 -15.58 -17.96 -19.38
N GLY A 394 -14.28 -17.65 -19.48
CA GLY A 394 -13.85 -16.29 -19.82
C GLY A 394 -13.43 -15.33 -18.71
N THR A 395 -13.25 -15.76 -17.45
CA THR A 395 -12.42 -15.02 -16.48
C THR A 395 -11.26 -15.91 -16.07
N GLY A 396 -10.03 -15.40 -16.18
CA GLY A 396 -8.77 -16.16 -16.01
C GLY A 396 -8.49 -16.66 -14.59
N ALA A 397 -9.49 -17.22 -13.91
CA ALA A 397 -9.41 -17.81 -12.58
C ALA A 397 -9.90 -19.26 -12.64
N SER A 398 -9.05 -20.16 -13.13
CA SER A 398 -9.13 -21.60 -12.82
C SER A 398 -7.77 -22.22 -13.08
N ASP A 399 -6.84 -22.02 -12.14
CA ASP A 399 -6.08 -23.09 -11.49
C ASP A 399 -5.17 -22.51 -10.38
N MET A 400 -5.72 -22.00 -9.28
CA MET A 400 -4.90 -21.57 -8.14
C MET A 400 -5.60 -21.83 -6.79
N ILE A 401 -5.89 -23.10 -6.52
CA ILE A 401 -5.85 -23.57 -5.14
C ILE A 401 -4.36 -23.88 -4.89
N ASN A 402 -3.67 -22.94 -4.24
CA ASN A 402 -2.21 -22.85 -4.01
C ASN A 402 -1.37 -22.29 -5.17
N MET A 403 -1.48 -21.00 -5.46
CA MET A 403 -0.35 -20.16 -5.91
C MET A 403 -0.80 -18.71 -5.81
N ALA A 404 -0.16 -17.87 -5.01
CA ALA A 404 -0.34 -16.42 -5.14
C ALA A 404 0.54 -15.99 -6.33
N VAL A 405 -0.07 -15.75 -7.49
CA VAL A 405 0.62 -15.09 -8.61
C VAL A 405 0.44 -13.59 -8.42
N MET A 406 1.53 -12.94 -8.02
CA MET A 406 1.70 -11.49 -8.03
C MET A 406 1.40 -10.96 -9.43
N ALA A 407 0.42 -10.06 -9.53
CA ALA A 407 0.25 -9.24 -10.73
C ALA A 407 1.39 -8.22 -10.77
N ALA A 408 2.32 -8.41 -11.70
CA ALA A 408 3.43 -7.49 -11.93
C ALA A 408 2.91 -6.10 -12.32
N ILE A 409 3.20 -5.09 -11.49
CA ILE A 409 3.08 -3.69 -11.85
C ILE A 409 4.20 -3.39 -12.86
N ALA A 410 3.86 -3.37 -14.15
CA ALA A 410 4.77 -2.88 -15.18
C ALA A 410 4.69 -1.35 -15.25
N SER A 411 5.46 -0.65 -14.41
CA SER A 411 5.76 0.76 -14.64
C SER A 411 6.79 0.87 -15.77
N LEU A 412 6.30 1.20 -16.97
CA LEU A 412 7.15 1.41 -18.15
C LEU A 412 7.91 2.75 -18.01
N ALA A 413 9.02 2.74 -17.28
CA ALA A 413 9.96 3.87 -17.26
C ALA A 413 10.72 3.94 -18.61
N GLY A 414 10.22 4.77 -19.51
CA GLY A 414 10.90 5.12 -20.75
C GLY A 414 12.11 6.02 -20.49
N ALA A 415 13.31 5.46 -20.52
CA ALA A 415 14.55 6.21 -20.66
C ALA A 415 15.33 5.67 -21.86
N GLY A 416 15.53 6.55 -22.85
CA GLY A 416 16.09 6.20 -24.15
C GLY A 416 17.58 5.89 -24.12
N ALA A 417 18.02 5.08 -25.09
CA ALA A 417 19.38 5.11 -25.59
C ALA A 417 19.49 4.59 -27.03
N ILE A 418 19.87 5.52 -27.92
CA ILE A 418 20.91 5.38 -28.94
C ILE A 418 20.61 4.42 -30.13
N ALA A 419 20.18 5.04 -31.24
CA ALA A 419 20.36 4.49 -32.57
C ALA A 419 21.84 4.59 -33.00
N VAL A 420 22.59 3.48 -32.90
CA VAL A 420 23.87 3.33 -33.63
C VAL A 420 23.55 2.81 -35.02
N LYS A 421 23.61 3.70 -36.01
CA LYS A 421 23.59 3.33 -37.43
C LYS A 421 25.01 2.96 -37.86
N LYS A 422 25.27 1.68 -38.18
CA LYS A 422 26.43 1.32 -39.00
C LYS A 422 26.14 0.17 -39.98
N ALA A 423 26.20 0.57 -41.26
CA ALA A 423 26.59 -0.15 -42.48
C ALA A 423 25.81 -1.40 -42.94
N SER A 424 25.16 -1.28 -44.11
CA SER A 424 25.40 -2.21 -45.22
C SER A 424 25.05 -1.56 -46.57
N LYS A 425 26.07 -1.54 -47.44
CA LYS A 425 26.15 -1.26 -48.88
C LYS A 425 25.67 0.07 -49.46
#